data_AF-D6Y2N5-F1
#
_entry.id   AF-D6Y2N5-F1
#
_cell.length_a   1.000
_cell.length_b   1.000
_cell.length_c   1.000
_cell.angle_alpha   90.00
_cell.angle_beta   90.00
_cell.angle_gamma   90.00
#
_symmetry.space_group_name_H-M   'P 1'
#
loop_
_entity.id
_entity.type
_entity.pdbx_description
1 polymer ?
#
loop_
_entity_poly.entity_id
_entity_poly.type
_entity_poly.pdbx_seq_one_letter_code
_entity_poly.pdbx_strand_id
1 'polypeptide(L)'
;MGERRKRRSAAVLGVAIAGLAACGGGGGTAGPAGSPAAGAASATPVASPTATATAERQATPAPEPTFSATITKVTRADLPYSWRPGCPVRPGELRKITMTHWGFDGKVHTGELVVHESVAEDVVSVFRTLFGYRFPIRRMEPIDVYKGSDYDSIEADNTSAFNCRPATGSTRWSEHAYGRAIDLNPRENPYVYADGSNAHRNADAYVKRPLHKPGVINAGDRVVRAFESIGWGWGGYWSGAKDYQHFSKSGR
;
A
#
# COMPACT_ATOMS: atom_id res chain seq x y z
N MET A 1 -23.22 -37.09 24.30
CA MET A 1 -21.85 -36.86 24.80
C MET A 1 -21.23 -35.75 23.96
N GLY A 2 -21.00 -34.51 24.38
CA GLY A 2 -20.95 -33.94 25.72
C GLY A 2 -19.54 -33.47 26.06
N GLU A 3 -19.02 -32.41 25.44
CA GLU A 3 -17.95 -31.63 26.08
C GLU A 3 -17.90 -30.17 25.58
N ARG A 4 -18.36 -29.27 26.46
CA ARG A 4 -18.32 -27.81 26.30
C ARG A 4 -17.01 -27.30 26.89
N ARG A 5 -16.16 -26.66 26.08
CA ARG A 5 -14.97 -25.95 26.59
C ARG A 5 -15.36 -24.53 27.00
N LYS A 6 -15.29 -24.27 28.31
CA LYS A 6 -15.63 -23.00 28.98
C LYS A 6 -14.61 -21.91 28.66
N ARG A 7 -15.09 -20.72 28.31
CA ARG A 7 -14.34 -19.46 28.25
C ARG A 7 -14.03 -18.99 29.68
N ARG A 8 -12.80 -18.55 29.96
CA ARG A 8 -12.45 -17.82 31.19
C ARG A 8 -12.07 -16.39 30.81
N SER A 9 -12.97 -15.46 31.15
CA SER A 9 -12.70 -14.03 31.15
C SER A 9 -12.00 -13.67 32.46
N ALA A 10 -10.88 -12.96 32.40
CA ALA A 10 -10.26 -12.32 33.56
C ALA A 10 -10.50 -10.81 33.46
N ALA A 11 -11.35 -10.30 34.35
CA ALA A 11 -11.48 -8.87 34.62
C ALA A 11 -10.37 -8.46 35.59
N VAL A 12 -9.66 -7.37 35.32
CA VAL A 12 -8.80 -6.71 36.31
C VAL A 12 -9.35 -5.32 36.57
N LEU A 13 -9.67 -5.13 37.86
CA LEU A 13 -10.25 -3.97 38.51
C LEU A 13 -9.22 -2.82 38.59
N GLY A 14 -9.69 -1.58 38.47
CA GLY A 14 -8.87 -0.38 38.44
C GLY A 14 -8.33 0.10 39.78
N VAL A 15 -7.47 1.10 39.71
CA VAL A 15 -7.10 1.99 40.81
C VAL A 15 -7.10 3.41 40.26
N ALA A 16 -8.02 4.23 40.77
CA ALA A 16 -8.02 5.68 40.62
C ALA A 16 -7.31 6.28 41.84
N ILE A 17 -6.39 7.24 41.60
CA ILE A 17 -5.81 8.08 42.65
C ILE A 17 -6.23 9.52 42.36
N ALA A 18 -7.01 10.07 43.28
CA ALA A 18 -7.36 11.49 43.36
C ALA A 18 -6.28 12.24 44.16
N GLY A 19 -5.92 13.45 43.72
CA GLY A 19 -4.96 14.34 44.38
C GLY A 19 -5.40 15.79 44.32
N LEU A 20 -6.08 16.21 45.39
CA LEU A 20 -6.24 17.51 46.05
C LEU A 20 -5.96 18.85 45.33
N ALA A 21 -6.93 19.74 45.59
CA ALA A 21 -7.03 21.17 45.39
C ALA A 21 -5.89 22.03 45.97
N ALA A 22 -5.68 23.21 45.37
CA ALA A 22 -5.28 24.42 46.08
C ALA A 22 -5.86 25.68 45.38
N CYS A 23 -6.36 26.58 46.22
CA CYS A 23 -7.14 27.78 45.89
C CYS A 23 -6.29 29.04 45.66
N GLY A 24 -6.92 30.05 45.05
CA GLY A 24 -6.56 31.48 45.17
C GLY A 24 -6.39 32.14 43.79
N GLY A 25 -7.06 33.23 43.41
CA GLY A 25 -7.89 34.19 44.15
C GLY A 25 -7.49 35.61 43.76
N GLY A 26 -8.41 36.36 43.13
CA GLY A 26 -8.36 37.82 42.91
C GLY A 26 -7.53 38.28 41.70
N GLY A 27 -7.92 39.25 40.87
CA GLY A 27 -8.98 40.27 40.94
C GLY A 27 -8.42 41.60 40.38
N GLY A 28 -9.22 42.32 39.59
CA GLY A 28 -9.04 43.75 39.25
C GLY A 28 -8.18 44.06 38.01
N THR A 29 -8.74 44.38 36.84
CA THR A 29 -9.28 45.67 36.33
C THR A 29 -8.25 46.73 35.88
N ALA A 30 -8.27 46.95 34.55
CA ALA A 30 -8.34 48.23 33.82
C ALA A 30 -7.18 49.26 33.85
N GLY A 31 -6.41 49.28 32.73
CA GLY A 31 -6.01 50.42 31.88
C GLY A 31 -5.23 51.62 32.48
N PRO A 32 -4.88 52.65 31.67
CA PRO A 32 -4.53 52.67 30.25
C PRO A 32 -3.25 53.53 29.95
N ALA A 33 -2.92 53.64 28.66
CA ALA A 33 -2.24 54.76 27.98
C ALA A 33 -0.73 54.99 28.17
N GLY A 34 -0.04 55.22 27.03
CA GLY A 34 1.28 55.83 27.00
C GLY A 34 2.09 55.48 25.74
N SER A 35 1.88 56.22 24.65
CA SER A 35 2.89 56.38 23.59
C SER A 35 3.94 57.40 24.07
N PRO A 36 5.22 57.34 23.67
CA PRO A 36 5.61 58.20 22.54
C PRO A 36 6.82 57.77 21.67
N ALA A 37 6.88 58.42 20.50
CA ALA A 37 8.03 59.03 19.81
C ALA A 37 9.23 58.20 19.27
N ALA A 38 9.23 58.09 17.94
CA ALA A 38 10.27 58.53 16.99
C ALA A 38 11.75 58.57 17.43
N GLY A 39 12.57 57.76 16.76
CA GLY A 39 14.02 57.93 16.62
C GLY A 39 14.43 57.79 15.15
N ALA A 40 15.07 58.82 14.60
CA ALA A 40 15.56 58.90 13.23
C ALA A 40 16.80 57.99 13.03
N ALA A 41 16.87 57.28 11.90
CA ALA A 41 18.03 56.50 11.49
C ALA A 41 18.67 57.10 10.23
N SER A 42 19.96 57.40 10.33
CA SER A 42 20.82 57.91 9.25
C SER A 42 21.10 56.84 8.20
N ALA A 43 20.97 57.21 6.92
CA ALA A 43 21.26 56.35 5.76
C ALA A 43 22.72 56.50 5.30
N THR A 44 23.39 55.38 5.06
CA THR A 44 24.66 55.27 4.31
C THR A 44 24.39 54.66 2.92
N PRO A 45 25.10 55.08 1.85
CA PRO A 45 24.83 54.59 0.50
C PRO A 45 25.59 53.29 0.23
N VAL A 46 24.88 52.27 -0.27
CA VAL A 46 25.48 50.99 -0.71
C VAL A 46 25.66 51.03 -2.23
N ALA A 47 26.89 50.80 -2.69
CA ALA A 47 27.24 50.72 -4.11
C ALA A 47 26.59 49.50 -4.78
N SER A 48 26.08 49.69 -6.00
CA SER A 48 25.44 48.64 -6.80
C SER A 48 26.47 47.73 -7.47
N PRO A 49 26.35 46.39 -7.40
CA PRO A 49 27.16 45.49 -8.22
C PRO A 49 26.56 45.34 -9.63
N THR A 50 27.41 45.50 -10.63
CA THR A 50 27.12 45.20 -12.05
C THR A 50 26.88 43.70 -12.21
N ALA A 51 25.68 43.31 -12.67
CA ALA A 51 25.34 41.93 -12.95
C ALA A 51 25.89 41.50 -14.32
N THR A 52 26.89 40.60 -14.32
CA THR A 52 27.29 39.86 -15.51
C THR A 52 26.23 38.79 -15.78
N ALA A 53 25.48 38.92 -16.87
CA ALA A 53 24.48 37.95 -17.28
C ALA A 53 25.16 36.67 -17.79
N THR A 54 25.19 35.63 -16.97
CA THR A 54 25.55 34.27 -17.38
C THR A 54 24.40 33.72 -18.21
N ALA A 55 24.61 33.54 -19.51
CA ALA A 55 23.63 32.89 -20.39
C ALA A 55 23.41 31.44 -19.91
N GLU A 56 22.23 31.19 -19.34
CA GLU A 56 21.82 29.88 -18.84
C GLU A 56 21.59 28.95 -20.02
N ARG A 57 22.50 27.98 -20.19
CA ARG A 57 22.41 26.95 -21.22
C ARG A 57 21.20 26.05 -20.87
N GLN A 58 20.10 26.22 -21.60
CA GLN A 58 18.91 25.38 -21.45
C GLN A 58 19.29 23.91 -21.66
N ALA A 59 19.19 23.11 -20.60
CA ALA A 59 19.37 21.67 -20.67
C ALA A 59 18.18 21.03 -21.38
N THR A 60 18.45 20.18 -22.38
CA THR A 60 17.41 19.36 -23.00
C THR A 60 16.75 18.47 -21.92
N PRO A 61 15.42 18.46 -21.80
CA PRO A 61 14.75 17.62 -20.81
C PRO A 61 15.07 16.15 -21.05
N ALA A 62 15.35 15.43 -19.96
CA ALA A 62 15.55 13.98 -20.01
C ALA A 62 14.31 13.30 -20.61
N PRO A 63 14.46 12.20 -21.36
CA PRO A 63 13.33 11.48 -21.94
C PRO A 63 12.38 11.02 -20.83
N GLU A 64 11.06 11.09 -21.10
CA GLU A 64 10.06 10.66 -20.13
C GLU A 64 10.20 9.16 -19.81
N PRO A 65 10.02 8.74 -18.54
CA PRO A 65 10.05 7.33 -18.19
C PRO A 65 8.97 6.52 -18.93
N THR A 66 9.33 5.37 -19.48
CA THR A 66 8.43 4.49 -20.24
C THR A 66 8.10 3.19 -19.50
N PHE A 67 6.95 2.61 -19.84
CA PHE A 67 6.59 1.28 -19.36
C PHE A 67 7.40 0.22 -20.12
N SER A 68 8.01 -0.71 -19.38
CA SER A 68 8.69 -1.89 -19.93
C SER A 68 8.31 -3.12 -19.12
N ALA A 69 8.19 -4.26 -19.78
CA ALA A 69 7.93 -5.54 -19.13
C ALA A 69 8.59 -6.69 -19.90
N THR A 70 9.09 -7.69 -19.17
CA THR A 70 9.57 -8.96 -19.72
C THR A 70 8.91 -10.12 -18.97
N ILE A 71 8.65 -11.20 -19.70
CA ILE A 71 8.03 -12.42 -19.16
C ILE A 71 9.00 -13.57 -19.35
N THR A 72 9.38 -14.21 -18.25
CA THR A 72 10.34 -15.32 -18.25
C THR A 72 9.73 -16.57 -17.61
N LYS A 73 10.27 -17.74 -17.99
CA LYS A 73 9.86 -19.02 -17.38
C LYS A 73 10.32 -19.09 -15.94
N VAL A 74 9.52 -19.75 -15.11
CA VAL A 74 9.82 -20.03 -13.71
C VAL A 74 10.21 -21.49 -13.55
N THR A 75 11.19 -21.73 -12.70
CA THR A 75 11.66 -23.05 -12.32
C THR A 75 11.42 -23.29 -10.83
N ARG A 76 11.61 -24.53 -10.37
CA ARG A 76 11.56 -24.84 -8.93
C ARG A 76 12.59 -24.03 -8.13
N ALA A 77 13.73 -23.69 -8.70
CA ALA A 77 14.81 -22.97 -8.02
C ALA A 77 14.43 -21.52 -7.70
N ASP A 78 13.53 -20.92 -8.48
CA ASP A 78 13.03 -19.56 -8.26
C ASP A 78 12.01 -19.49 -7.11
N LEU A 79 11.42 -20.63 -6.72
CA LEU A 79 10.33 -20.71 -5.73
C LEU A 79 10.70 -21.56 -4.50
N PRO A 80 11.86 -21.37 -3.85
CA PRO A 80 12.33 -22.20 -2.73
C PRO A 80 11.28 -22.37 -1.62
N TYR A 81 10.49 -21.34 -1.36
CA TYR A 81 9.60 -21.25 -0.20
C TYR A 81 8.12 -21.09 -0.55
N SER A 82 7.77 -20.38 -1.62
CA SER A 82 6.36 -20.13 -1.99
C SER A 82 5.70 -21.31 -2.72
N TRP A 83 6.47 -22.36 -3.07
CA TRP A 83 5.99 -23.57 -3.74
C TRP A 83 6.48 -24.84 -3.04
N ARG A 84 5.63 -25.89 -3.03
CA ARG A 84 5.95 -27.23 -2.53
C ARG A 84 5.16 -28.32 -3.28
N PRO A 85 5.56 -29.61 -3.20
CA PRO A 85 4.72 -30.71 -3.68
C PRO A 85 3.30 -30.64 -3.11
N GLY A 86 2.29 -30.83 -3.97
CA GLY A 86 0.87 -30.68 -3.63
C GLY A 86 0.27 -29.33 -3.99
N CYS A 87 1.07 -28.33 -4.39
CA CYS A 87 0.55 -27.10 -4.98
C CYS A 87 -0.24 -27.38 -6.27
N PRO A 88 -1.30 -26.61 -6.54
CA PRO A 88 -2.22 -26.91 -7.65
C PRO A 88 -1.65 -26.56 -9.03
N VAL A 89 -0.52 -25.87 -9.09
CA VAL A 89 0.19 -25.50 -10.33
C VAL A 89 1.67 -25.86 -10.20
N ARG A 90 2.29 -26.27 -11.29
CA ARG A 90 3.72 -26.59 -11.36
C ARG A 90 4.53 -25.32 -11.62
N PRO A 91 5.81 -25.24 -11.21
CA PRO A 91 6.64 -24.06 -11.49
C PRO A 91 6.72 -23.72 -12.98
N GLY A 92 6.74 -24.72 -13.87
CA GLY A 92 6.76 -24.49 -15.33
C GLY A 92 5.49 -23.87 -15.91
N GLU A 93 4.37 -23.90 -15.19
CA GLU A 93 3.10 -23.25 -15.55
C GLU A 93 3.05 -21.79 -15.07
N LEU A 94 4.09 -21.35 -14.34
CA LEU A 94 4.22 -19.98 -13.86
C LEU A 94 5.16 -19.16 -14.76
N ARG A 95 5.00 -17.84 -14.70
CA ARG A 95 5.84 -16.85 -15.35
C ARG A 95 6.23 -15.77 -14.37
N LYS A 96 7.48 -15.34 -14.45
CA LYS A 96 7.96 -14.15 -13.75
C LYS A 96 7.87 -12.98 -14.71
N ILE A 97 7.08 -11.99 -14.34
CA ILE A 97 6.98 -10.71 -15.02
C ILE A 97 7.92 -9.75 -14.30
N THR A 98 8.89 -9.21 -15.00
CA THR A 98 9.72 -8.10 -14.51
C THR A 98 9.28 -6.83 -15.25
N MET A 99 8.81 -5.81 -14.54
CA MET A 99 8.23 -4.62 -15.17
C MET A 99 8.50 -3.32 -14.43
N THR A 100 8.39 -2.20 -15.14
CA THR A 100 8.49 -0.88 -14.53
C THR A 100 7.17 -0.42 -13.91
N HIS A 101 7.25 0.27 -12.77
CA HIS A 101 6.09 0.85 -12.08
C HIS A 101 6.45 2.19 -11.42
N TRP A 102 5.44 3.02 -11.14
CA TRP A 102 5.63 4.22 -10.34
C TRP A 102 5.66 3.89 -8.86
N GLY A 103 6.61 4.48 -8.14
CA GLY A 103 6.71 4.43 -6.69
C GLY A 103 5.90 5.54 -6.02
N PHE A 104 5.67 5.40 -4.73
CA PHE A 104 5.12 6.49 -3.89
C PHE A 104 6.04 7.71 -3.80
N ASP A 105 7.32 7.55 -4.14
CA ASP A 105 8.31 8.62 -4.23
C ASP A 105 8.26 9.39 -5.56
N GLY A 106 7.32 9.04 -6.45
CA GLY A 106 7.18 9.68 -7.76
C GLY A 106 8.30 9.31 -8.73
N LYS A 107 9.05 8.23 -8.49
CA LYS A 107 10.07 7.70 -9.40
C LYS A 107 9.62 6.39 -10.03
N VAL A 108 10.21 6.04 -11.16
CA VAL A 108 10.02 4.72 -11.78
C VAL A 108 10.98 3.72 -11.16
N HIS A 109 10.42 2.58 -10.74
CA HIS A 109 11.13 1.43 -10.20
C HIS A 109 10.89 0.22 -11.09
N THR A 110 11.66 -0.84 -10.85
CA THR A 110 11.43 -2.16 -11.46
C THR A 110 10.98 -3.13 -10.38
N GLY A 111 9.91 -3.86 -10.64
CA GLY A 111 9.35 -4.86 -9.74
C GLY A 111 9.12 -6.19 -10.45
N GLU A 112 8.81 -7.22 -9.67
CA GLU A 112 8.58 -8.58 -10.16
C GLU A 112 7.30 -9.19 -9.59
N LEU A 113 6.53 -9.85 -10.46
CA LEU A 113 5.39 -10.69 -10.07
C LEU A 113 5.56 -12.10 -10.64
N VAL A 114 5.11 -13.10 -9.90
CA VAL A 114 4.99 -14.47 -10.40
C VAL A 114 3.51 -14.80 -10.56
N VAL A 115 3.09 -15.14 -11.77
CA VAL A 115 1.69 -15.44 -12.12
C VAL A 115 1.61 -16.68 -13.00
N HIS A 116 0.40 -17.21 -13.19
CA HIS A 116 0.14 -18.29 -14.13
C HIS A 116 0.39 -17.82 -15.57
N GLU A 117 0.95 -18.69 -16.41
CA GLU A 117 1.28 -18.36 -17.80
C GLU A 117 0.07 -17.84 -18.60
N SER A 118 -1.12 -18.39 -18.31
CA SER A 118 -2.37 -18.02 -18.98
C SER A 118 -2.90 -16.62 -18.66
N VAL A 119 -2.29 -15.90 -17.70
CA VAL A 119 -2.71 -14.53 -17.32
C VAL A 119 -1.55 -13.54 -17.39
N ALA A 120 -0.35 -13.97 -17.79
CA ALA A 120 0.84 -13.13 -17.72
C ALA A 120 0.73 -11.87 -18.58
N GLU A 121 0.26 -12.01 -19.83
CA GLU A 121 0.06 -10.88 -20.75
C GLU A 121 -1.07 -9.95 -20.29
N ASP A 122 -2.17 -10.53 -19.80
CA ASP A 122 -3.30 -9.76 -19.24
C ASP A 122 -2.83 -8.88 -18.07
N VAL A 123 -2.04 -9.45 -17.16
CA VAL A 123 -1.47 -8.72 -16.04
C VAL A 123 -0.53 -7.61 -16.53
N VAL A 124 0.34 -7.86 -17.51
CA VAL A 124 1.19 -6.81 -18.12
C VAL A 124 0.32 -5.66 -18.67
N SER A 125 -0.81 -5.96 -19.30
CA SER A 125 -1.72 -4.93 -19.84
C SER A 125 -2.35 -4.05 -18.75
N VAL A 126 -2.70 -4.66 -17.60
CA VAL A 126 -3.20 -3.93 -16.43
C VAL A 126 -2.12 -3.00 -15.90
N PHE A 127 -0.92 -3.51 -15.65
CA PHE A 127 0.16 -2.71 -15.08
C PHE A 127 0.66 -1.62 -16.04
N ARG A 128 0.61 -1.84 -17.35
CA ARG A 128 0.81 -0.78 -18.35
C ARG A 128 -0.21 0.34 -18.19
N THR A 129 -1.47 -0.01 -17.97
CA THR A 129 -2.54 0.97 -17.75
C THR A 129 -2.30 1.75 -16.45
N LEU A 130 -1.99 1.06 -15.35
CA LEU A 130 -1.63 1.66 -14.07
C LEU A 130 -0.44 2.61 -14.19
N PHE A 131 0.60 2.21 -14.94
CA PHE A 131 1.77 3.03 -15.23
C PHE A 131 1.38 4.31 -15.98
N GLY A 132 0.51 4.18 -17.00
CA GLY A 132 0.06 5.30 -17.84
C GLY A 132 -0.66 6.40 -17.05
N TYR A 133 -1.27 6.07 -15.91
CA TYR A 133 -1.85 7.08 -15.01
C TYR A 133 -1.12 7.24 -13.67
N ARG A 134 0.11 6.73 -13.58
CA ARG A 134 1.00 6.90 -12.43
C ARG A 134 0.40 6.39 -11.11
N PHE A 135 -0.30 5.25 -11.13
CA PHE A 135 -0.72 4.59 -9.89
C PHE A 135 0.52 4.23 -9.07
N PRO A 136 0.65 4.71 -7.81
CA PRO A 136 1.83 4.45 -7.01
C PRO A 136 1.77 3.04 -6.42
N ILE A 137 2.90 2.34 -6.49
CA ILE A 137 3.10 1.00 -5.92
C ILE A 137 4.30 1.06 -5.00
N ARG A 138 4.16 0.59 -3.75
CA ARG A 138 5.24 0.73 -2.75
C ARG A 138 6.39 -0.22 -3.02
N ARG A 139 6.05 -1.48 -3.31
CA ARG A 139 6.99 -2.57 -3.56
C ARG A 139 6.30 -3.63 -4.39
N MET A 140 7.07 -4.36 -5.18
CA MET A 140 6.59 -5.46 -6.00
C MET A 140 7.68 -6.52 -6.12
N GLU A 141 7.63 -7.50 -5.23
CA GLU A 141 8.60 -8.59 -5.10
C GLU A 141 7.88 -9.94 -5.00
N PRO A 142 8.48 -11.03 -5.49
CA PRO A 142 7.93 -12.36 -5.30
C PRO A 142 7.89 -12.73 -3.81
N ILE A 143 6.88 -13.48 -3.40
CA ILE A 143 6.69 -13.91 -2.01
C ILE A 143 7.87 -14.74 -1.47
N ASP A 144 8.68 -15.34 -2.35
CA ASP A 144 9.91 -16.03 -1.94
C ASP A 144 10.92 -15.14 -1.22
N VAL A 145 10.96 -13.83 -1.47
CA VAL A 145 11.79 -12.88 -0.72
C VAL A 145 11.41 -12.89 0.77
N TYR A 146 10.14 -13.15 1.07
CA TYR A 146 9.57 -13.26 2.41
C TYR A 146 9.50 -14.71 2.90
N LYS A 147 10.24 -15.63 2.26
CA LYS A 147 10.27 -17.07 2.61
C LYS A 147 8.87 -17.72 2.63
N GLY A 148 7.98 -17.31 1.73
CA GLY A 148 6.61 -17.85 1.70
C GLY A 148 5.63 -17.18 2.68
N SER A 149 6.11 -16.26 3.51
CA SER A 149 5.30 -15.58 4.53
C SER A 149 4.43 -14.50 3.92
N ASP A 150 3.13 -14.80 3.83
CA ASP A 150 2.11 -13.85 3.41
C ASP A 150 2.04 -12.64 4.35
N TYR A 151 2.11 -12.92 5.66
CA TYR A 151 2.05 -11.88 6.70
C TYR A 151 3.21 -10.89 6.58
N ASP A 152 4.45 -11.37 6.42
CA ASP A 152 5.62 -10.48 6.33
C ASP A 152 5.61 -9.68 5.02
N SER A 153 5.12 -10.26 3.93
CA SER A 153 4.91 -9.56 2.66
C SER A 153 3.89 -8.43 2.80
N ILE A 154 2.75 -8.69 3.46
CA ILE A 154 1.72 -7.68 3.72
C ILE A 154 2.23 -6.59 4.67
N GLU A 155 2.93 -6.96 5.75
CA GLU A 155 3.50 -6.00 6.70
C GLU A 155 4.52 -5.07 6.02
N ALA A 156 5.22 -5.56 5.00
CA ALA A 156 6.13 -4.79 4.16
C ALA A 156 5.45 -3.97 3.04
N ASP A 157 4.12 -4.04 2.94
CA ASP A 157 3.30 -3.40 1.90
C ASP A 157 3.72 -3.80 0.47
N ASN A 158 4.00 -5.10 0.31
CA ASN A 158 4.44 -5.67 -0.95
C ASN A 158 3.25 -6.06 -1.85
N THR A 159 3.22 -5.50 -3.06
CA THR A 159 2.32 -5.97 -4.11
C THR A 159 2.80 -7.32 -4.59
N SER A 160 1.93 -8.33 -4.52
CA SER A 160 2.33 -9.72 -4.70
C SER A 160 1.29 -10.53 -5.46
N ALA A 161 1.69 -11.71 -5.95
CA ALA A 161 0.85 -12.60 -6.74
C ALA A 161 0.96 -14.05 -6.25
N PHE A 162 1.73 -14.91 -6.92
CA PHE A 162 1.79 -16.33 -6.57
C PHE A 162 2.28 -16.59 -5.12
N ASN A 163 1.47 -17.33 -4.37
CA ASN A 163 1.83 -17.93 -3.08
C ASN A 163 1.01 -19.20 -2.89
N CYS A 164 1.66 -20.36 -2.83
CA CYS A 164 0.95 -21.62 -2.66
C CYS A 164 0.50 -21.83 -1.21
N ARG A 165 -0.65 -21.25 -0.86
CA ARG A 165 -1.26 -21.36 0.47
C ARG A 165 -2.77 -21.54 0.38
N PRO A 166 -3.40 -22.08 1.43
CA PRO A 166 -4.84 -21.99 1.56
C PRO A 166 -5.30 -20.52 1.65
N ALA A 167 -6.55 -20.28 1.28
CA ALA A 167 -7.22 -19.01 1.57
C ALA A 167 -7.34 -18.81 3.09
N THR A 168 -7.33 -17.55 3.52
CA THR A 168 -7.39 -17.18 4.94
C THR A 168 -8.63 -17.78 5.60
N GLY A 169 -8.43 -18.54 6.68
CA GLY A 169 -9.53 -19.22 7.40
C GLY A 169 -10.16 -20.41 6.65
N SER A 170 -9.55 -20.89 5.57
CA SER A 170 -10.04 -22.01 4.76
C SER A 170 -9.02 -23.14 4.66
N THR A 171 -9.48 -24.34 4.30
CA THR A 171 -8.61 -25.44 3.83
C THR A 171 -8.50 -25.51 2.31
N ARG A 172 -9.27 -24.67 1.59
CA ARG A 172 -9.23 -24.58 0.12
C ARG A 172 -8.08 -23.68 -0.31
N TRP A 173 -7.52 -23.98 -1.48
CA TRP A 173 -6.50 -23.14 -2.11
C TRP A 173 -7.00 -21.72 -2.37
N SER A 174 -6.15 -20.74 -2.09
CA SER A 174 -6.34 -19.36 -2.53
C SER A 174 -6.14 -19.24 -4.04
N GLU A 175 -6.72 -18.23 -4.68
CA GLU A 175 -6.40 -17.86 -6.07
C GLU A 175 -4.90 -17.52 -6.27
N HIS A 176 -4.23 -17.04 -5.21
CA HIS A 176 -2.78 -16.87 -5.20
C HIS A 176 -2.03 -18.19 -5.42
N ALA A 177 -2.57 -19.32 -4.94
CA ALA A 177 -1.96 -20.63 -5.14
C ALA A 177 -2.06 -21.12 -6.59
N TYR A 178 -2.95 -20.55 -7.39
CA TYR A 178 -3.05 -20.81 -8.82
C TYR A 178 -2.30 -19.79 -9.67
N GLY A 179 -1.70 -18.76 -9.07
CA GLY A 179 -1.05 -17.65 -9.78
C GLY A 179 -2.04 -16.76 -10.54
N ARG A 180 -3.29 -16.65 -10.06
CA ARG A 180 -4.39 -15.94 -10.74
C ARG A 180 -5.01 -14.83 -9.88
N ALA A 181 -4.22 -14.35 -8.92
CA ALA A 181 -4.56 -13.23 -8.06
C ALA A 181 -3.38 -12.30 -7.86
N ILE A 182 -3.70 -11.05 -7.54
CA ILE A 182 -2.76 -9.98 -7.19
C ILE A 182 -3.32 -9.24 -5.98
N ASP A 183 -2.48 -9.05 -4.97
CA ASP A 183 -2.73 -8.15 -3.86
C ASP A 183 -1.92 -6.86 -4.08
N LEU A 184 -2.59 -5.70 -4.12
CA LEU A 184 -2.02 -4.41 -4.52
C LEU A 184 -1.94 -3.43 -3.34
N ASN A 185 -0.72 -3.03 -2.95
CA ASN A 185 -0.41 -2.17 -1.79
C ASN A 185 -1.23 -2.54 -0.52
N PRO A 186 -0.95 -3.69 0.11
CA PRO A 186 -1.72 -4.21 1.25
C PRO A 186 -1.94 -3.23 2.41
N ARG A 187 -1.01 -2.30 2.65
CA ARG A 187 -1.17 -1.27 3.69
C ARG A 187 -2.22 -0.25 3.31
N GLU A 188 -2.17 0.26 2.09
CA GLU A 188 -3.15 1.20 1.58
C GLU A 188 -4.51 0.54 1.33
N ASN A 189 -4.53 -0.77 1.08
CA ASN A 189 -5.71 -1.56 0.70
C ASN A 189 -5.83 -2.83 1.55
N PRO A 190 -6.08 -2.72 2.87
CA PRO A 190 -6.04 -3.89 3.75
C PRO A 190 -7.19 -4.87 3.51
N TYR A 191 -6.94 -6.13 3.89
CA TYR A 191 -8.02 -7.04 4.25
C TYR A 191 -8.67 -6.58 5.56
N VAL A 192 -9.98 -6.32 5.50
CA VAL A 192 -10.82 -5.89 6.63
C VAL A 192 -11.82 -6.98 6.94
N TYR A 193 -11.77 -7.52 8.16
CA TYR A 193 -12.71 -8.51 8.64
C TYR A 193 -14.13 -7.94 8.75
N ALA A 194 -15.14 -8.82 8.83
CA ALA A 194 -16.54 -8.40 8.89
C ALA A 194 -16.88 -7.55 10.14
N ASP A 195 -16.08 -7.66 11.21
CA ASP A 195 -16.20 -6.82 12.42
C ASP A 195 -15.48 -5.46 12.30
N GLY A 196 -14.87 -5.17 11.15
CA GLY A 196 -14.14 -3.94 10.87
C GLY A 196 -12.68 -3.96 11.35
N SER A 197 -12.21 -5.04 11.98
CA SER A 197 -10.80 -5.18 12.35
C SER A 197 -9.92 -5.51 11.15
N ASN A 198 -8.60 -5.37 11.31
CA ASN A 198 -7.59 -5.80 10.34
C ASN A 198 -6.39 -6.39 11.10
N ALA A 199 -5.58 -7.22 10.44
CA ALA A 199 -4.46 -7.92 11.10
C ALA A 199 -3.17 -7.07 11.18
N HIS A 200 -3.06 -6.01 10.40
CA HIS A 200 -1.81 -5.27 10.18
C HIS A 200 -1.96 -3.83 10.64
N ARG A 201 -1.49 -3.51 11.85
CA ARG A 201 -1.74 -2.20 12.49
C ARG A 201 -1.19 -1.02 11.67
N ASN A 202 -0.23 -1.26 10.79
CA ASN A 202 0.29 -0.25 9.85
C ASN A 202 -0.77 0.24 8.82
N ALA A 203 -1.89 -0.49 8.70
CA ALA A 203 -3.01 -0.23 7.79
C ALA A 203 -4.25 0.38 8.48
N ASP A 204 -4.22 0.62 9.79
CA ASP A 204 -5.38 1.12 10.58
C ASP A 204 -5.98 2.41 9.97
N ALA A 205 -5.12 3.27 9.40
CA ALA A 205 -5.52 4.53 8.77
C ALA A 205 -6.26 4.37 7.42
N TYR A 206 -6.38 3.15 6.89
CA TYR A 206 -6.91 2.83 5.57
C TYR A 206 -8.14 1.91 5.60
N VAL A 207 -8.58 1.45 6.77
CA VAL A 207 -9.73 0.54 6.91
C VAL A 207 -11.04 1.15 6.43
N LYS A 208 -11.28 2.43 6.76
CA LYS A 208 -12.52 3.13 6.40
C LYS A 208 -12.50 3.60 4.95
N ARG A 209 -13.61 3.38 4.24
CA ARG A 209 -13.82 3.78 2.84
C ARG A 209 -15.13 4.58 2.69
N PRO A 210 -15.24 5.49 1.71
CA PRO A 210 -14.19 5.86 0.75
C PRO A 210 -13.06 6.66 1.40
N LEU A 211 -11.86 6.59 0.81
CA LEU A 211 -10.70 7.38 1.26
C LEU A 211 -9.91 7.86 0.03
N HIS A 212 -9.56 9.14 0.03
CA HIS A 212 -8.83 9.76 -1.07
C HIS A 212 -7.38 10.00 -0.66
N LYS A 213 -6.54 8.98 -0.88
CA LYS A 213 -5.08 9.04 -0.68
C LYS A 213 -4.37 8.33 -1.84
N PRO A 214 -3.09 8.64 -2.11
CA PRO A 214 -2.32 7.90 -3.11
C PRO A 214 -2.34 6.39 -2.84
N GLY A 215 -2.50 5.58 -3.90
CA GLY A 215 -2.47 4.12 -3.83
C GLY A 215 -3.70 3.45 -3.20
N VAL A 216 -4.66 4.23 -2.68
CA VAL A 216 -5.93 3.73 -2.15
C VAL A 216 -6.90 3.42 -3.28
N ILE A 217 -7.59 2.28 -3.15
CA ILE A 217 -8.60 1.77 -4.09
C ILE A 217 -10.00 1.89 -3.47
N ASN A 218 -10.89 2.54 -4.21
CA ASN A 218 -12.33 2.63 -3.95
C ASN A 218 -13.12 1.94 -5.07
N ALA A 219 -14.40 1.67 -4.78
CA ALA A 219 -15.34 1.14 -5.76
C ALA A 219 -15.42 2.06 -6.99
N GLY A 220 -15.29 1.46 -8.19
CA GLY A 220 -15.34 2.21 -9.44
C GLY A 220 -14.09 3.05 -9.72
N ASP A 221 -12.97 2.84 -9.02
CA ASP A 221 -11.71 3.48 -9.39
C ASP A 221 -11.14 2.90 -10.69
N ARG A 222 -10.25 3.66 -11.34
CA ARG A 222 -9.61 3.27 -12.60
C ARG A 222 -8.85 1.95 -12.50
N VAL A 223 -8.27 1.67 -11.34
CA VAL A 223 -7.57 0.40 -11.07
C VAL A 223 -8.52 -0.78 -11.08
N VAL A 224 -9.73 -0.63 -10.50
CA VAL A 224 -10.76 -1.67 -10.53
C VAL A 224 -11.18 -1.94 -11.96
N ARG A 225 -11.46 -0.89 -12.74
CA ARG A 225 -11.79 -1.02 -14.17
C ARG A 225 -10.67 -1.65 -15.00
N ALA A 226 -9.41 -1.41 -14.66
CA ALA A 226 -8.28 -2.02 -15.35
C ALA A 226 -8.29 -3.54 -15.17
N PHE A 227 -8.51 -4.04 -13.95
CA PHE A 227 -8.66 -5.46 -13.69
C PHE A 227 -9.96 -6.04 -14.29
N GLU A 228 -11.08 -5.32 -14.22
CA GLU A 228 -12.33 -5.73 -14.86
C GLU A 228 -12.18 -5.91 -16.39
N SER A 229 -11.32 -5.10 -17.02
CA SER A 229 -11.06 -5.19 -18.47
C SER A 229 -10.42 -6.51 -18.91
N ILE A 230 -9.78 -7.23 -17.99
CA ILE A 230 -9.24 -8.58 -18.19
C ILE A 230 -10.14 -9.65 -17.55
N GLY A 231 -11.35 -9.28 -17.14
CA GLY A 231 -12.34 -10.17 -16.53
C GLY A 231 -12.07 -10.56 -15.07
N TRP A 232 -11.24 -9.80 -14.35
CA TRP A 232 -10.96 -10.06 -12.93
C TRP A 232 -11.94 -9.32 -12.02
N GLY A 233 -12.27 -9.95 -10.89
CA GLY A 233 -13.07 -9.33 -9.83
C GLY A 233 -12.19 -8.69 -8.75
N TRP A 234 -12.81 -7.84 -7.93
CA TRP A 234 -12.16 -7.14 -6.82
C TRP A 234 -12.77 -7.51 -5.47
N GLY A 235 -11.93 -7.81 -4.49
CA GLY A 235 -12.33 -8.21 -3.14
C GLY A 235 -13.06 -7.13 -2.34
N GLY A 236 -12.93 -5.86 -2.74
CA GLY A 236 -13.73 -4.77 -2.16
C GLY A 236 -15.24 -4.89 -2.41
N TYR A 237 -15.67 -5.69 -3.39
CA TYR A 237 -17.08 -5.92 -3.69
C TYR A 237 -17.73 -7.07 -2.91
N TRP A 238 -16.98 -7.85 -2.14
CA TRP A 238 -17.53 -9.02 -1.44
C TRP A 238 -18.56 -8.66 -0.34
N SER A 239 -19.60 -9.47 -0.17
CA SER A 239 -20.62 -9.31 0.86
C SER A 239 -20.14 -9.88 2.20
N GLY A 240 -19.25 -9.17 2.89
CA GLY A 240 -18.67 -9.63 4.15
C GLY A 240 -17.37 -8.90 4.44
N ALA A 241 -16.34 -9.67 4.78
CA ALA A 241 -14.98 -9.15 4.82
C ALA A 241 -14.63 -8.49 3.48
N LYS A 242 -13.87 -7.39 3.55
CA LYS A 242 -13.46 -6.61 2.40
C LYS A 242 -11.98 -6.81 2.18
N ASP A 243 -11.62 -7.41 1.07
CA ASP A 243 -10.22 -7.59 0.71
C ASP A 243 -9.83 -6.53 -0.33
N TYR A 244 -9.49 -5.32 0.13
CA TYR A 244 -9.29 -4.18 -0.78
C TYR A 244 -8.07 -4.32 -1.68
N GLN A 245 -7.06 -5.08 -1.25
CA GLN A 245 -5.85 -5.38 -2.03
C GLN A 245 -6.14 -6.34 -3.18
N HIS A 246 -7.15 -7.20 -3.02
CA HIS A 246 -7.25 -8.45 -3.76
C HIS A 246 -7.99 -8.29 -5.09
N PHE A 247 -7.32 -8.72 -6.16
CA PHE A 247 -7.91 -8.91 -7.48
C PHE A 247 -7.64 -10.32 -7.94
N SER A 248 -8.67 -11.02 -8.45
CA SER A 248 -8.51 -12.38 -8.94
C SER A 248 -9.38 -12.70 -10.13
N LYS A 249 -8.94 -13.68 -10.93
CA LYS A 249 -9.69 -14.14 -12.11
C LYS A 249 -11.05 -14.71 -11.77
N SER A 250 -11.22 -15.32 -10.59
CA SER A 250 -12.51 -15.87 -10.15
C SER A 250 -13.35 -14.85 -9.36
N GLY A 251 -12.76 -13.71 -8.99
CA GLY A 251 -13.40 -12.68 -8.17
C GLY A 251 -13.70 -13.13 -6.74
N ARG A 252 -12.92 -14.08 -6.22
CA ARG A 252 -13.07 -14.74 -4.92
C ARG A 252 -11.73 -14.98 -4.25
#